data_AF-A0A942LCE4-F1
#
_entry.id   AF-A0A942LCE4-F1
#
_cell.length_a   1.000
_cell.length_b   1.000
_cell.length_c   1.000
_cell.angle_alpha   90.00
_cell.angle_beta   90.00
_cell.angle_gamma   90.00
#
_symmetry.space_group_name_H-M   'P 1'
#
loop_
_entity.id
_entity.type
_entity.pdbx_description
1 polymer ?
#
loop_
_entity_poly.entity_id
_entity_poly.type
_entity_poly.pdbx_seq_one_letter_code
_entity_poly.pdbx_strand_id
1 'polypeptide(L)'
;VPVSGAVVEIWQCDHAGRYHHPGDGNRADPAFQGFGRVTVGRDGQYRFRTLKPVPYSGRTPHIHVKVRLDRMELLTTQLYVAGDPGNERDFLWRRLNPADRAALTVPFAPEADGARAVFPIVVQA
;
A
#
# COMPACT_ATOMS: atom_id res chain seq x y z
N VAL A 1 -5.89 16.43 -12.79
CA VAL A 1 -6.13 15.70 -14.05
C VAL A 1 -5.67 14.25 -13.89
N PRO A 2 -6.28 13.26 -14.57
CA PRO A 2 -5.78 11.89 -14.55
C PRO A 2 -4.35 11.79 -15.09
N VAL A 3 -3.48 11.03 -14.41
CA VAL A 3 -2.09 10.79 -14.84
C VAL A 3 -2.02 9.45 -15.57
N SER A 4 -2.51 9.44 -16.82
CA SER A 4 -2.54 8.22 -17.63
C SER A 4 -1.12 7.75 -18.00
N GLY A 5 -0.92 6.43 -18.08
CA GLY A 5 0.37 5.84 -18.42
C GLY A 5 1.37 5.79 -17.26
N ALA A 6 1.06 6.41 -16.13
CA ALA A 6 1.81 6.19 -14.89
C ALA A 6 1.76 4.71 -14.49
N VAL A 7 2.77 4.26 -13.78
CA VAL A 7 2.87 2.93 -13.22
C VAL A 7 2.72 3.03 -11.72
N VAL A 8 1.72 2.32 -11.17
CA VAL A 8 1.58 2.11 -9.74
C VAL A 8 2.13 0.74 -9.40
N GLU A 9 3.05 0.69 -8.44
CA GLU A 9 3.62 -0.53 -7.87
C GLU A 9 3.22 -0.62 -6.41
N ILE A 10 2.90 -1.83 -5.95
CA ILE A 10 2.68 -2.12 -4.53
C ILE A 10 3.59 -3.24 -4.05
N TRP A 11 4.00 -3.18 -2.79
CA TRP A 11 4.61 -4.30 -2.10
C TRP A 11 4.16 -4.38 -0.64
N GLN A 12 4.05 -5.61 -0.13
CA GLN A 12 3.63 -5.88 1.24
C GLN A 12 4.15 -7.23 1.72
N CYS A 13 4.06 -7.45 3.04
CA CYS A 13 4.25 -8.77 3.64
C CYS A 13 3.04 -9.68 3.38
N ASP A 14 3.27 -10.99 3.56
CA ASP A 14 2.24 -12.01 3.59
C ASP A 14 1.37 -11.95 4.86
N HIS A 15 0.44 -12.89 4.99
CA HIS A 15 -0.48 -12.99 6.13
C HIS A 15 0.21 -13.24 7.48
N ALA A 16 1.47 -13.69 7.49
CA ALA A 16 2.28 -13.94 8.67
C ALA A 16 3.27 -12.80 8.95
N GLY A 17 3.18 -11.68 8.22
CA GLY A 17 4.06 -10.53 8.37
C GLY A 17 5.47 -10.77 7.81
N ARG A 18 5.63 -11.70 6.86
CA ARG A 18 6.91 -11.99 6.20
C ARG A 18 6.99 -11.37 4.83
N TYR A 19 8.13 -10.78 4.51
CA TYR A 19 8.41 -10.31 3.16
C TYR A 19 9.06 -11.41 2.33
N HIS A 20 8.69 -11.48 1.05
CA HIS A 20 9.43 -12.22 0.05
C HIS A 20 10.73 -11.46 -0.30
N HIS A 21 11.63 -11.36 0.68
CA HIS A 21 12.88 -10.62 0.63
C HIS A 21 14.00 -11.49 1.23
N PRO A 22 15.20 -11.56 0.61
CA PRO A 22 16.29 -12.42 1.09
C PRO A 22 16.66 -12.18 2.57
N GLY A 23 16.55 -10.93 3.03
CA GLY A 23 16.81 -10.55 4.42
C GLY A 23 15.79 -11.06 5.45
N ASP A 24 14.66 -11.64 5.03
CA ASP A 24 13.65 -12.23 5.94
C ASP A 24 13.72 -13.78 5.99
N GLY A 25 14.79 -14.36 5.42
CA GLY A 25 15.15 -15.76 5.60
C GLY A 25 14.29 -16.76 4.81
N ASN A 26 13.71 -16.35 3.68
CA ASN A 26 12.89 -17.22 2.79
C ASN A 26 11.72 -17.92 3.50
N ARG A 27 11.10 -17.25 4.48
CA ARG A 27 9.96 -17.77 5.26
C ARG A 27 8.60 -17.28 4.76
N ALA A 28 8.60 -16.46 3.71
CA ALA A 28 7.37 -15.95 3.13
C ALA A 28 6.54 -17.08 2.53
N ASP A 29 5.21 -16.92 2.58
CA ASP A 29 4.25 -17.81 1.94
C ASP A 29 4.59 -17.97 0.44
N PRO A 30 4.93 -19.18 -0.03
CA PRO A 30 5.32 -19.41 -1.42
C PRO A 30 4.17 -19.17 -2.41
N ALA A 31 2.92 -19.15 -1.94
CA ALA A 31 1.75 -18.83 -2.76
C ALA A 31 1.46 -17.32 -2.83
N PHE A 32 2.23 -16.48 -2.12
CA PHE A 32 2.02 -15.04 -2.08
C PHE A 32 3.25 -14.25 -2.57
N GLN A 33 3.15 -13.70 -3.77
CA GLN A 33 4.23 -12.93 -4.40
C GLN A 33 4.58 -11.63 -3.65
N GLY A 34 3.62 -11.01 -2.95
CA GLY A 34 3.84 -9.79 -2.17
C GLY A 34 4.14 -8.53 -2.99
N PHE A 35 4.14 -8.59 -4.33
CA PHE A 35 4.38 -7.46 -5.25
C PHE A 35 3.33 -7.42 -6.37
N GLY A 36 2.94 -6.22 -6.78
CA GLY A 36 2.07 -6.01 -7.94
C GLY A 36 2.39 -4.71 -8.67
N ARG A 37 2.12 -4.67 -9.98
CA ARG A 37 2.30 -3.49 -10.83
C ARG A 37 1.12 -3.32 -11.78
N VAL A 38 0.61 -2.09 -11.92
CA VAL A 38 -0.47 -1.73 -12.84
C VAL A 38 -0.13 -0.42 -13.56
N THR A 39 -0.34 -0.39 -14.87
CA THR A 39 -0.32 0.86 -15.66
C THR A 39 -1.68 1.54 -15.55
N VAL A 40 -1.67 2.83 -15.21
CA VAL A 40 -2.87 3.65 -14.98
C VAL A 40 -3.60 3.91 -16.29
N GLY A 41 -4.90 3.67 -16.29
CA GLY A 41 -5.79 3.89 -17.43
C GLY A 41 -5.93 5.36 -17.83
N ARG A 42 -6.66 5.62 -18.91
CA ARG A 42 -6.95 7.00 -19.37
C ARG A 42 -7.85 7.77 -18.40
N ASP A 43 -8.64 7.05 -17.62
CA ASP A 43 -9.51 7.55 -16.57
C ASP A 43 -8.79 7.75 -15.22
N GLY A 44 -7.48 7.46 -15.14
CA GLY A 44 -6.69 7.61 -13.92
C GLY A 44 -6.86 6.47 -12.91
N GLN A 45 -7.57 5.40 -13.28
CA GLN A 45 -7.85 4.29 -12.37
C GLN A 45 -6.75 3.23 -12.39
N TYR A 46 -6.58 2.58 -11.24
CA TYR A 46 -5.74 1.41 -11.03
C TYR A 46 -6.44 0.47 -10.05
N ARG A 47 -6.11 -0.83 -10.08
CA ARG A 47 -6.71 -1.81 -9.18
C ARG A 47 -5.76 -2.95 -8.87
N PHE A 48 -5.71 -3.34 -7.60
CA PHE A 48 -5.06 -4.54 -7.13
C PHE A 48 -6.05 -5.45 -6.41
N ARG A 49 -5.84 -6.77 -6.48
CA ARG A 49 -6.43 -7.75 -5.58
C ARG A 49 -5.28 -8.39 -4.81
N THR A 50 -5.32 -8.29 -3.49
CA THR A 50 -4.25 -8.75 -2.59
C THR A 50 -4.86 -9.15 -1.24
N LEU A 51 -4.05 -9.69 -0.34
CA LEU A 51 -4.44 -9.91 1.05
C LEU A 51 -4.47 -8.57 1.80
N LYS A 52 -5.43 -8.41 2.73
CA LYS A 52 -5.43 -7.28 3.66
C LYS A 52 -4.08 -7.30 4.42
N PRO A 53 -3.38 -6.16 4.54
CA PRO A 53 -2.07 -6.14 5.18
C PRO A 53 -2.18 -6.50 6.66
N VAL A 54 -1.09 -7.01 7.22
CA VAL A 54 -0.95 -7.36 8.64
C VAL A 54 0.23 -6.59 9.26
N PRO A 55 0.31 -6.50 10.60
CA PRO A 55 1.46 -5.89 11.26
C PRO A 55 2.73 -6.72 11.00
N TYR A 56 3.89 -6.06 10.91
CA TYR A 56 5.19 -6.73 10.89
C TYR A 56 6.25 -5.87 11.57
N SER A 57 7.19 -6.50 12.28
CA SER A 57 8.36 -5.82 12.87
C SER A 57 8.03 -4.51 13.62
N GLY A 58 6.95 -4.51 14.41
CA GLY A 58 6.50 -3.34 15.18
C GLY A 58 5.82 -2.24 14.36
N ARG A 59 5.56 -2.48 13.07
CA ARG A 59 4.78 -1.60 12.20
C ARG A 59 3.30 -1.98 12.24
N THR A 60 2.43 -0.99 12.13
CA THR A 60 0.98 -1.18 11.90
C THR A 60 0.72 -1.79 10.50
N PRO A 61 -0.43 -2.41 10.22
CA PRO A 61 -0.74 -2.90 8.88
C PRO A 61 -0.61 -1.82 7.80
N HIS A 62 0.21 -2.09 6.78
CA HIS A 62 0.37 -1.19 5.66
C HIS A 62 0.74 -1.91 4.36
N ILE A 63 0.47 -1.24 3.24
CA ILE A 63 0.94 -1.59 1.90
C ILE A 63 1.82 -0.45 1.42
N HIS A 64 3.02 -0.75 0.96
CA HIS A 64 3.85 0.26 0.32
C HIS A 64 3.39 0.50 -1.11
N VAL A 65 3.46 1.76 -1.55
CA VAL A 65 3.01 2.20 -2.87
C VAL A 65 4.09 3.05 -3.51
N LYS A 66 4.35 2.82 -4.79
CA LYS A 66 5.23 3.67 -5.62
C LYS A 66 4.52 4.07 -6.90
N VAL A 67 4.70 5.31 -7.30
CA VAL A 67 4.19 5.85 -8.56
C VAL A 67 5.34 6.34 -9.42
N ARG A 68 5.36 5.89 -10.66
CA ARG A 68 6.35 6.30 -11.67
C ARG A 68 5.65 6.81 -12.91
N LEU A 69 6.26 7.76 -13.60
CA LEU A 69 5.85 8.17 -14.94
C LEU A 69 7.10 8.24 -15.80
N ASP A 70 7.10 7.50 -16.91
CA ASP A 70 8.28 7.25 -17.74
C ASP A 70 9.48 6.77 -16.91
N ARG A 71 10.54 7.58 -16.83
CA ARG A 71 11.76 7.26 -16.07
C ARG A 71 11.75 7.86 -14.66
N MET A 72 10.80 8.74 -14.34
CA MET A 72 10.76 9.45 -13.07
C MET A 72 10.00 8.67 -12.01
N GLU A 73 10.54 8.65 -10.79
CA GLU A 73 9.80 8.28 -9.60
C GLU A 73 9.09 9.53 -9.07
N LEU A 74 7.76 9.52 -9.06
CA LEU A 74 6.96 10.66 -8.61
C LEU A 74 6.66 10.59 -7.12
N LEU A 75 6.48 9.38 -6.59
CA LEU A 75 6.09 9.16 -5.20
C LEU A 75 6.50 7.76 -4.73
N THR A 76 7.02 7.69 -3.51
CA THR A 76 7.06 6.46 -2.70
C THR A 76 6.36 6.76 -1.37
N THR A 77 5.33 5.99 -1.04
CA THR A 77 4.48 6.21 0.14
C THR A 77 3.94 4.88 0.71
N GLN A 78 3.11 4.96 1.76
CA GLN A 78 2.46 3.83 2.41
C GLN A 78 0.96 4.10 2.56
N LEU A 79 0.15 3.06 2.35
CA LEU A 79 -1.26 3.00 2.69
C LEU A 79 -1.41 2.30 4.04
N TYR A 80 -2.14 2.91 4.98
CA TYR A 80 -2.44 2.39 6.31
C TYR A 80 -3.92 2.02 6.45
N VAL A 81 -4.23 1.11 7.37
CA VAL A 81 -5.62 0.68 7.65
C VAL A 81 -6.26 1.61 8.68
N ALA A 82 -7.36 2.26 8.30
CA ALA A 82 -8.11 3.12 9.22
C ALA A 82 -8.73 2.33 10.38
N GLY A 83 -8.66 2.93 11.57
CA GLY A 83 -9.15 2.33 12.82
C GLY A 83 -8.26 1.25 13.41
N ASP A 84 -7.13 0.90 12.78
CA ASP A 84 -6.22 -0.08 13.36
C ASP A 84 -5.51 0.48 14.61
N PRO A 85 -5.59 -0.19 15.78
CA PRO A 85 -4.96 0.28 17.01
C PRO A 85 -3.42 0.23 16.97
N GLY A 86 -2.82 -0.42 15.97
CA GLY A 86 -1.39 -0.36 15.67
C GLY A 86 -0.93 1.03 15.22
N ASN A 87 -1.79 1.84 14.61
CA ASN A 87 -1.42 3.14 14.05
C ASN A 87 -0.84 4.09 15.11
N GLU A 88 -1.44 4.12 16.30
CA GLU A 88 -1.00 4.97 17.41
C GLU A 88 0.33 4.53 18.04
N ARG A 89 0.79 3.31 17.73
CA ARG A 89 2.07 2.74 18.19
C ARG A 89 3.16 2.80 17.13
N ASP A 90 2.78 2.88 15.85
CA ASP A 90 3.71 2.91 14.72
C ASP A 90 4.48 4.23 14.65
N PHE A 91 5.80 4.15 14.74
CA PHE A 91 6.66 5.33 14.79
C PHE A 91 6.73 6.12 13.47
N LEU A 92 6.43 5.51 12.32
CA LEU A 92 6.34 6.23 11.04
C LEU A 92 4.99 6.90 10.88
N TRP A 93 3.90 6.21 11.20
CA TRP A 93 2.56 6.80 11.17
C TRP A 93 2.46 8.02 12.09
N ARG A 94 3.02 7.93 13.31
CA ARG A 94 3.04 9.04 14.27
C ARG A 94 3.85 10.26 13.82
N ARG A 95 4.78 10.12 12.87
CA ARG A 95 5.56 11.25 12.34
C ARG A 95 4.82 12.03 11.26
N LEU A 96 3.77 11.46 10.68
CA LEU A 96 2.94 12.15 9.71
C LEU A 96 2.20 13.31 10.37
N ASN A 97 2.07 14.42 9.64
CA ASN A 97 1.18 15.51 10.02
C ASN A 97 -0.29 15.06 9.87
N PRO A 98 -1.28 15.79 10.43
CA PRO A 98 -2.68 15.39 10.37
C PRO A 98 -3.24 15.21 8.96
N ALA A 99 -2.83 16.04 8.00
CA ALA A 99 -3.28 15.95 6.61
C ALA A 99 -2.75 14.67 5.94
N ASP A 100 -1.47 14.35 6.14
CA ASP A 100 -0.86 13.13 5.59
C ASP A 100 -1.47 11.87 6.22
N ARG A 101 -1.77 11.88 7.54
CA ARG A 101 -2.47 10.77 8.18
C ARG A 101 -3.84 10.54 7.55
N ALA A 102 -4.60 11.61 7.31
CA ALA A 102 -5.91 11.52 6.68
C ALA A 102 -5.81 11.02 5.23
N ALA A 103 -4.78 11.43 4.48
CA ALA A 103 -4.58 11.00 3.10
C ALA A 103 -4.11 9.53 2.99
N LEU A 104 -3.27 9.07 3.92
CA LEU A 104 -2.63 7.75 3.86
C LEU A 104 -3.37 6.66 4.62
N THR A 105 -4.34 7.00 5.48
CA THR A 105 -5.07 6.05 6.32
C THR A 105 -6.49 5.85 5.81
N VAL A 106 -6.76 4.69 5.19
CA VAL A 106 -8.02 4.46 4.46
C VAL A 106 -8.86 3.34 5.09
N PRO A 107 -10.21 3.46 5.05
CA PRO A 107 -11.08 2.39 5.50
C PRO A 107 -11.05 1.20 4.53
N PHE A 108 -11.11 -0.01 5.10
CA PHE A 108 -11.36 -1.24 4.36
C PHE A 108 -12.81 -1.64 4.60
N ALA A 109 -13.68 -1.26 3.66
CA ALA A 109 -15.11 -1.54 3.73
C ALA A 109 -15.36 -3.03 3.41
N PRO A 110 -16.16 -3.76 4.21
CA PRO A 110 -16.54 -5.13 3.90
C PRO A 110 -17.26 -5.25 2.54
N GLU A 111 -16.98 -6.32 1.81
CA GLU A 111 -17.68 -6.76 0.59
C GLU A 111 -17.97 -8.26 0.70
N ALA A 112 -18.80 -8.81 -0.20
CA ALA A 112 -19.22 -10.23 -0.14
C ALA A 112 -18.05 -11.21 -0.08
N ASP A 113 -16.97 -10.92 -0.83
CA ASP A 113 -15.77 -11.77 -0.93
C ASP A 113 -14.52 -11.11 -0.31
N GLY A 114 -14.70 -10.29 0.73
CA GLY A 114 -13.58 -9.72 1.49
C GLY A 114 -13.80 -8.25 1.87
N ALA A 115 -12.88 -7.39 1.48
CA ALA A 115 -12.96 -5.97 1.75
C ALA A 115 -12.32 -5.14 0.63
N ARG A 116 -12.78 -3.90 0.51
CA ARG A 116 -12.28 -2.93 -0.46
C ARG A 116 -11.79 -1.66 0.23
N ALA A 117 -10.65 -1.18 -0.22
CA ALA A 117 -10.15 0.15 0.09
C ALA A 117 -10.07 0.98 -1.19
N VAL A 118 -10.35 2.28 -1.07
CA VAL A 118 -10.15 3.26 -2.14
C VAL A 118 -9.03 4.18 -1.71
N PHE A 119 -7.96 4.23 -2.51
CA PHE A 119 -6.76 5.02 -2.20
C PHE A 119 -6.45 5.99 -3.35
N PRO A 120 -6.99 7.22 -3.30
CA PRO A 120 -6.64 8.26 -4.25
C PRO A 120 -5.16 8.65 -4.08
N ILE A 121 -4.42 8.73 -5.18
CA ILE A 121 -3.03 9.19 -5.16
C ILE A 121 -2.96 10.51 -5.92
N VAL A 122 -2.43 11.54 -5.26
CA VAL A 122 -2.15 12.84 -5.85
C VAL A 122 -0.64 13.01 -5.91
N VAL A 123 -0.12 13.30 -7.09
CA VAL A 123 1.29 13.57 -7.34
C VAL A 123 1.44 14.94 -7.97
N GLN A 124 2.56 15.61 -7.69
CA GLN A 124 2.99 16.76 -8.45
C GLN A 124 3.80 16.24 -9.63
N ALA A 125 3.22 16.30 -10.83
CA ALA A 125 3.85 15.93 -12.09
C ALA A 125 4.35 17.18 -12.82
#